data_AF-A0A7Y1QCN2-F1
#
_entry.id   AF-A0A7Y1QCN2-F1
#
_cell.length_a   1.000
_cell.length_b   1.000
_cell.length_c   1.000
_cell.angle_alpha   90.00
_cell.angle_beta   90.00
_cell.angle_gamma   90.00
#
_symmetry.space_group_name_H-M   'P 1'
#
loop_
_entity.id
_entity.type
_entity.pdbx_description
1 polymer ?
#
loop_
_entity_poly.entity_id
_entity_poly.type
_entity_poly.pdbx_seq_one_letter_code
_entity_poly.pdbx_strand_id
1 'polypeptide(L)'
;MFNLDEALRNHLAQREKEPKAQFVAATVATLSPRSKPSRARDVAAVAGVATTRKTITSTTAIIQLLKEQGVHLYVTDNTLCFRPTDWAQFAIVSAHWRALLHDLAAVDQEQKNGSGR
;
A
#
# COMPACT_ATOMS: atom_id res chain seq x y z
N MET A 1 25.49 -24.48 11.35
CA MET A 1 24.02 -24.27 11.37
C MET A 1 23.75 -22.77 11.35
N PHE A 2 22.76 -22.31 10.60
CA PHE A 2 22.40 -20.89 10.49
C PHE A 2 21.32 -20.56 11.54
N ASN A 3 21.62 -19.66 12.48
CA ASN A 3 20.69 -19.27 13.53
C ASN A 3 19.99 -17.96 13.14
N LEU A 4 18.66 -18.03 12.97
CA LEU A 4 17.84 -16.92 12.51
C LEU A 4 17.78 -15.77 13.53
N ASP A 5 17.74 -16.10 14.82
CA ASP A 5 17.79 -15.11 15.92
C ASP A 5 19.12 -14.35 15.97
N GLU A 6 20.23 -15.03 15.70
CA GLU A 6 21.56 -14.43 15.61
C GLU A 6 21.64 -13.47 14.43
N ALA A 7 21.14 -13.87 13.27
CA ALA A 7 21.10 -13.04 12.06
C ALA A 7 20.24 -11.78 12.26
N LEU A 8 19.10 -11.92 12.94
CA LEU A 8 18.19 -10.82 13.21
C LEU A 8 18.79 -9.81 14.19
N ARG A 9 19.43 -10.27 15.28
CA ARG A 9 20.16 -9.39 16.22
C ARG A 9 21.30 -8.65 15.53
N ASN A 10 22.08 -9.33 14.69
CA ASN A 10 23.18 -8.70 13.97
C ASN A 10 22.68 -7.64 12.96
N HIS A 11 21.57 -7.91 12.25
CA HIS A 11 21.00 -6.94 11.32
C HIS A 11 20.49 -5.68 12.03
N LEU A 12 19.81 -5.83 13.17
CA LEU A 12 19.36 -4.69 13.97
C LEU A 12 20.54 -3.89 14.53
N ALA A 13 21.58 -4.56 15.03
CA ALA A 13 22.79 -3.92 15.54
C ALA A 13 23.57 -3.16 14.46
N GLN A 14 23.49 -3.57 13.18
CA GLN A 14 24.08 -2.83 12.06
C GLN A 14 23.34 -1.52 11.78
N ARG A 15 22.00 -1.51 11.89
CA ARG A 15 21.19 -0.30 11.66
C ARG A 15 21.40 0.78 12.73
N GLU A 16 21.66 0.41 13.98
CA GLU A 16 21.97 1.40 15.03
C GLU A 16 23.35 2.04 14.86
N LYS A 17 24.28 1.38 14.16
CA LYS A 17 25.64 1.87 13.91
C LYS A 17 25.79 2.67 12.62
N GLU A 18 24.74 2.77 11.81
CA GLU A 18 24.78 3.58 10.59
C GLU A 18 24.71 5.07 10.99
N PRO A 19 25.74 5.87 10.68
CA PRO A 19 25.73 7.28 11.05
C PRO A 19 24.57 7.97 10.34
N LYS A 20 23.73 8.70 11.10
CA LYS A 20 22.67 9.57 10.56
C LYS A 20 23.27 10.43 9.45
N ALA A 21 23.03 10.05 8.20
CA ALA A 21 23.39 10.84 7.03
C ALA A 21 22.57 12.13 7.08
N GLN A 22 23.19 13.18 7.61
CA GLN A 22 22.67 14.53 7.58
C GLN A 22 22.70 14.99 6.12
N PHE A 23 21.55 15.00 5.48
CA PHE A 23 21.39 15.58 4.14
C PHE A 23 21.68 17.08 4.21
N VAL A 24 22.89 17.48 3.81
CA VAL A 24 23.24 18.87 3.53
C VAL A 24 22.94 19.12 2.05
N ALA A 25 21.77 19.68 1.76
CA ALA A 25 21.44 20.16 0.42
C ALA A 25 22.22 21.46 0.16
N ALA A 26 23.29 21.38 -0.63
CA ALA A 26 23.97 22.55 -1.16
C ALA A 26 23.10 23.16 -2.27
N THR A 27 22.34 24.21 -1.92
CA THR A 27 21.61 25.03 -2.89
C THR A 27 22.60 25.93 -3.63
N VAL A 28 23.03 25.50 -4.81
CA VAL A 28 23.76 26.37 -5.75
C VAL A 28 22.75 27.18 -6.56
N ALA A 29 22.79 28.48 -6.35
CA ALA A 29 22.10 29.45 -7.18
C ALA A 29 22.81 29.57 -8.54
N THR A 30 22.12 29.23 -9.62
CA THR A 30 22.43 29.76 -10.95
C THR A 30 21.16 30.34 -11.56
N LEU A 31 21.12 31.67 -11.52
CA LEU A 31 20.20 32.55 -12.23
C LEU A 31 20.33 32.36 -13.74
N SER A 32 19.20 32.24 -14.44
CA SER A 32 19.03 32.86 -15.75
C SER A 32 17.54 33.16 -16.01
N PRO A 33 17.18 34.35 -16.50
CA PRO A 33 15.79 34.80 -16.59
C PRO A 33 15.14 34.52 -17.95
N ARG A 34 13.92 33.96 -17.88
CA ARG A 34 12.72 34.31 -18.68
C ARG A 34 12.72 34.02 -20.19
N SER A 35 11.79 33.15 -20.63
CA SER A 35 11.00 33.40 -21.86
C SER A 35 9.67 32.63 -21.86
N LYS A 36 8.62 33.37 -21.46
CA LYS A 36 7.18 33.35 -21.82
C LYS A 36 6.33 32.05 -21.81
N PRO A 37 5.03 32.20 -21.44
CA PRO A 37 4.07 31.11 -21.30
C PRO A 37 3.29 30.87 -22.61
N SER A 38 3.02 29.62 -22.96
CA SER A 38 1.91 29.31 -23.84
C SER A 38 1.49 27.84 -23.75
N ARG A 39 0.25 27.66 -23.26
CA ARG A 39 -0.72 26.70 -23.78
C ARG A 39 -0.54 25.22 -23.44
N ALA A 40 -1.21 24.86 -22.36
CA ALA A 40 -2.06 23.67 -22.21
C ALA A 40 -1.99 22.61 -23.33
N ARG A 41 -1.44 21.44 -22.98
CA ARG A 41 -2.07 20.11 -23.12
C ARG A 41 -1.02 19.04 -22.81
N ASP A 42 -1.11 18.48 -21.61
CA ASP A 42 -1.11 17.02 -21.44
C ASP A 42 -1.59 16.69 -20.02
N VAL A 43 -2.87 17.00 -19.81
CA VAL A 43 -3.68 16.49 -18.71
C VAL A 43 -4.37 15.23 -19.23
N ALA A 44 -3.60 14.18 -19.52
CA ALA A 44 -4.16 12.89 -19.97
C ALA A 44 -3.86 11.73 -19.01
N ALA A 45 -2.95 11.91 -18.04
CA ALA A 45 -2.65 10.91 -17.00
C ALA A 45 -3.37 11.17 -15.66
N VAL A 46 -4.18 12.22 -15.55
CA VAL A 46 -4.91 12.58 -14.31
C VAL A 46 -6.34 12.02 -14.29
N ALA A 47 -6.89 11.59 -15.43
CA ALA A 47 -8.26 11.07 -15.50
C ALA A 47 -8.40 9.63 -14.95
N GLY A 48 -7.33 8.83 -14.94
CA GLY A 48 -7.34 7.48 -14.33
C GLY A 48 -7.16 7.47 -12.81
N VAL A 49 -6.58 8.53 -12.24
CA VAL A 49 -6.28 8.64 -10.79
C VAL A 49 -7.44 9.26 -10.01
N ALA A 50 -8.32 10.02 -10.67
CA ALA A 50 -9.46 10.66 -10.01
C ALA A 50 -10.63 9.71 -9.74
N THR A 51 -10.82 8.66 -10.55
CA THR A 51 -11.93 7.70 -10.34
C THR A 51 -11.69 6.80 -9.12
N THR A 52 -10.44 6.47 -8.83
CA THR A 52 -10.03 5.67 -7.65
C THR A 52 -9.87 6.51 -6.38
N ARG A 53 -10.17 7.81 -6.45
CA ARG A 53 -10.23 8.72 -5.31
C ARG A 53 -11.66 9.13 -4.99
N LYS A 54 -12.65 8.28 -5.30
CA LYS A 54 -13.88 8.26 -4.51
C LYS A 54 -13.46 7.86 -3.11
N THR A 55 -13.47 8.82 -2.19
CA THR A 55 -13.31 8.68 -0.75
C THR A 55 -13.78 7.29 -0.31
N ILE A 56 -12.86 6.33 -0.18
CA ILE A 56 -13.22 4.99 0.24
C ILE A 56 -13.32 5.06 1.76
N THR A 57 -14.45 5.56 2.24
CA THR A 57 -14.70 5.80 3.68
C THR A 57 -14.88 4.49 4.44
N SER A 58 -15.19 3.39 3.74
CA SER A 58 -15.52 2.10 4.35
C SER A 58 -14.69 0.98 3.74
N THR A 59 -14.08 0.14 4.58
CA THR A 59 -13.26 -1.01 4.14
C THR A 59 -14.02 -1.95 3.21
N THR A 60 -15.33 -2.13 3.43
CA THR A 60 -16.21 -2.94 2.58
C THR A 60 -16.24 -2.46 1.13
N ALA A 61 -16.16 -1.15 0.91
CA ALA A 61 -16.09 -0.57 -0.43
C ALA A 61 -14.72 -0.83 -1.09
N ILE A 62 -13.62 -0.90 -0.31
CA ILE A 62 -12.31 -1.33 -0.82
C ILE A 62 -12.41 -2.80 -1.28
N ILE A 63 -13.03 -3.67 -0.48
CA ILE A 63 -13.19 -5.09 -0.81
C ILE A 63 -14.00 -5.26 -2.10
N GLN A 64 -15.12 -4.53 -2.25
CA GLN A 64 -15.93 -4.56 -3.46
C GLN A 64 -15.15 -4.06 -4.69
N LEU A 65 -14.45 -2.94 -4.57
CA LEU A 65 -13.62 -2.40 -5.64
C LEU A 65 -12.54 -3.40 -6.08
N LEU A 66 -11.85 -4.03 -5.13
CA LEU A 66 -10.84 -5.05 -5.41
C LEU A 66 -11.45 -6.26 -6.12
N LYS A 67 -12.63 -6.71 -5.69
CA LYS A 67 -13.37 -7.80 -6.33
C LYS A 67 -13.79 -7.45 -7.75
N GLU A 68 -14.26 -6.22 -8.00
CA GLU A 68 -14.60 -5.72 -9.34
C GLU A 68 -13.38 -5.67 -10.27
N GLN A 69 -12.21 -5.38 -9.73
CA GLN A 69 -10.94 -5.44 -10.47
C GLN A 69 -10.39 -6.86 -10.64
N GLY A 70 -11.13 -7.88 -10.23
CA GLY A 70 -10.72 -9.28 -10.35
C GLY A 70 -9.62 -9.69 -9.36
N VAL A 71 -9.42 -8.90 -8.29
CA VAL A 71 -8.47 -9.25 -7.22
C VAL A 71 -9.13 -10.27 -6.30
N HIS A 72 -8.45 -11.39 -6.10
CA HIS A 72 -8.91 -12.39 -5.14
C HIS A 72 -8.32 -12.05 -3.77
N LEU A 73 -9.19 -11.77 -2.81
CA LEU A 73 -8.84 -11.43 -1.43
C LEU A 73 -9.55 -12.42 -0.48
N TYR A 74 -8.79 -13.09 0.38
CA TYR A 74 -9.33 -14.05 1.35
C TYR A 74 -8.48 -14.07 2.63
N VAL A 75 -9.05 -14.58 3.71
CA VAL A 75 -8.33 -14.75 4.99
C VAL A 75 -8.16 -16.23 5.27
N THR A 76 -6.98 -16.62 5.73
CA THR A 76 -6.65 -17.99 6.14
C THR A 76 -5.77 -17.92 7.38
N ASP A 77 -6.16 -18.59 8.47
CA ASP A 77 -5.40 -18.63 9.72
C ASP A 77 -4.89 -17.26 10.18
N ASN A 78 -5.79 -16.26 10.20
CA ASN A 78 -5.48 -14.88 10.58
C ASN A 78 -4.46 -14.16 9.65
N THR A 79 -4.24 -14.70 8.46
CA THR A 79 -3.39 -14.13 7.41
C THR A 79 -4.25 -13.60 6.27
N LEU A 80 -4.01 -12.36 5.85
CA LEU A 80 -4.65 -11.78 4.67
C LEU A 80 -3.92 -12.24 3.42
N CYS A 81 -4.56 -13.10 2.63
CA CYS A 81 -4.04 -13.57 1.36
C CYS A 81 -4.67 -12.79 0.21
N PHE A 82 -3.83 -12.36 -0.71
CA PHE A 82 -4.27 -11.58 -1.86
C PHE A 82 -3.53 -12.01 -3.13
N ARG A 83 -4.27 -12.06 -4.24
CA ARG A 83 -3.73 -12.27 -5.58
C ARG A 83 -3.94 -11.00 -6.41
N PRO A 84 -2.91 -10.15 -6.56
CA PRO A 84 -3.00 -8.96 -7.40
C PRO A 84 -3.14 -9.32 -8.86
N THR A 85 -3.83 -8.45 -9.58
CA THR A 85 -3.79 -8.37 -11.05
C THR A 85 -2.87 -7.25 -11.49
N ASP A 86 -2.75 -6.18 -10.70
CA ASP A 86 -1.91 -5.02 -10.95
C ASP A 86 -1.13 -4.57 -9.70
N TRP A 87 0.04 -3.97 -9.90
CA TRP A 87 0.90 -3.52 -8.81
C TRP A 87 0.32 -2.33 -8.03
N ALA A 88 -0.53 -1.49 -8.62
CA ALA A 88 -1.17 -0.39 -7.90
C ALA A 88 -2.11 -0.91 -6.79
N GLN A 89 -2.66 -2.12 -6.95
CA GLN A 89 -3.54 -2.76 -5.96
C GLN A 89 -2.77 -3.12 -4.68
N PHE A 90 -1.48 -3.43 -4.79
CA PHE A 90 -0.62 -3.69 -3.63
C PHE A 90 -0.52 -2.46 -2.73
N ALA A 91 -0.38 -1.26 -3.29
CA ALA A 91 -0.32 -0.02 -2.50
C ALA A 91 -1.61 0.21 -1.70
N ILE A 92 -2.77 -0.12 -2.28
CA ILE A 92 -4.07 0.03 -1.63
C ILE A 92 -4.24 -1.01 -0.52
N VAL A 93 -3.97 -2.28 -0.81
CA VAL A 93 -4.09 -3.38 0.17
C VAL A 93 -3.12 -3.17 1.33
N SER A 94 -1.87 -2.80 1.05
CA SER A 94 -0.85 -2.54 2.07
C SER A 94 -1.16 -1.33 2.95
N ALA A 95 -1.87 -0.31 2.44
CA ALA A 95 -2.31 0.81 3.27
C ALA A 95 -3.44 0.43 4.24
N HIS A 96 -4.29 -0.54 3.87
CA HIS A 96 -5.53 -0.88 4.59
C HIS A 96 -5.58 -2.32 5.15
N TRP A 97 -4.46 -3.04 5.15
CA TRP A 97 -4.42 -4.49 5.43
C TRP A 97 -5.04 -4.88 6.79
N ARG A 98 -4.82 -4.10 7.85
CA ARG A 98 -5.39 -4.38 9.19
C ARG A 98 -6.91 -4.31 9.22
N ALA A 99 -7.46 -3.29 8.58
CA ALA A 99 -8.91 -3.11 8.49
C ALA A 99 -9.53 -4.23 7.63
N LEU A 100 -8.89 -4.55 6.49
CA LEU A 100 -9.32 -5.63 5.60
C LEU A 100 -9.32 -6.99 6.32
N LEU A 101 -8.28 -7.27 7.09
CA LEU A 101 -8.17 -8.51 7.86
C LEU A 101 -9.30 -8.62 8.90
N HIS A 102 -9.60 -7.56 9.64
CA HIS A 102 -10.66 -7.57 10.65
C HIS A 102 -12.04 -7.81 10.02
N ASP A 103 -12.38 -7.10 8.95
CA ASP A 103 -13.69 -7.22 8.31
C ASP A 103 -13.86 -8.61 7.68
N LEU A 104 -12.82 -9.14 7.03
CA LEU A 104 -12.88 -10.48 6.44
C LEU A 104 -12.87 -11.59 7.49
N ALA A 105 -12.13 -11.43 8.58
CA ALA A 105 -12.14 -12.39 9.68
C ALA A 105 -13.50 -12.42 10.38
N ALA A 106 -14.19 -11.27 10.53
CA ALA A 106 -15.55 -11.24 11.06
C ALA A 106 -16.52 -12.04 10.18
N VAL A 107 -16.42 -11.91 8.85
CA VAL A 107 -17.24 -12.68 7.90
C VAL A 107 -16.92 -14.18 7.92
N ASP A 108 -15.64 -14.56 7.99
CA ASP A 108 -15.22 -15.97 8.09
C ASP A 108 -15.70 -16.63 9.39
N GLN A 109 -15.61 -15.90 10.51
CA GLN A 109 -16.13 -16.35 11.80
C GLN A 109 -17.65 -16.52 11.76
N GLU A 110 -18.38 -15.60 11.14
CA GLU A 110 -19.83 -15.73 10.98
C GLU A 110 -20.20 -16.96 10.13
N GLN A 111 -19.47 -17.24 9.04
CA GLN A 111 -19.68 -18.46 8.25
C GLN A 111 -19.41 -19.74 9.05
N LYS A 112 -18.31 -19.78 9.81
CA LYS A 112 -17.97 -20.93 10.66
C LYS A 112 -19.01 -21.17 11.75
N ASN A 113 -19.52 -20.10 12.35
CA ASN A 113 -20.54 -20.17 13.40
C ASN A 113 -21.96 -20.45 12.84
N GLY A 114 -22.24 -20.07 11.60
CA GLY A 114 -23.52 -20.26 10.93
C GLY A 114 -23.74 -21.65 10.33
N SER A 115 -22.68 -22.42 10.09
CA SER A 115 -22.75 -23.78 9.52
C SER A 115 -23.17 -24.88 10.52
N GLY A 116 -23.58 -24.49 11.74
CA GLY A 116 -23.92 -25.41 12.83
C GLY A 116 -25.41 -25.70 13.04
N ARG A 117 -26.29 -25.48 12.06
CA ARG A 117 -27.73 -25.79 12.19
C ARG A 117 -28.20 -26.75 11.10
#